data_AF-R0ML15-F1
#
_entry.id   AF-R0ML15-F1
#
_cell.length_a   1.000
_cell.length_b   1.000
_cell.length_c   1.000
_cell.angle_alpha   90.00
_cell.angle_beta   90.00
_cell.angle_gamma   90.00
#
_symmetry.space_group_name_H-M   'P 1'
#
loop_
_entity.id
_entity.type
_entity.pdbx_description
1 polymer ?
#
loop_
_entity_poly.entity_id
_entity_poly.type
_entity_poly.pdbx_seq_one_letter_code
_entity_poly.pdbx_strand_id
1 'polypeptide(L)'
;MKFKTVKEPFIECGLGEDFYVLVYSDFTAVYHGKSSKVCFPIPVHYPSFVYTLTDKTNVKVEELFNFESVKDKEKFKEYVNSCNFNEVSIINEFKPIKKKKSV
;
A
#
# COMPACT_ATOMS: atom_id res chain seq x y z
N MET A 1 5.45 2.19 10.74
CA MET A 1 6.11 3.01 9.70
C MET A 1 5.09 3.41 8.63
N LYS A 2 5.15 4.61 8.04
CA LYS A 2 4.19 5.09 7.02
C LYS A 2 4.95 5.57 5.77
N PHE A 3 4.41 5.28 4.59
CA PHE A 3 4.95 5.68 3.29
C PHE A 3 3.83 5.69 2.25
N LYS A 4 4.11 6.11 1.01
CA LYS A 4 3.07 6.25 -0.04
C LYS A 4 3.55 5.77 -1.40
N THR A 5 2.64 5.34 -2.27
CA THR A 5 3.02 5.01 -3.65
C THR A 5 3.48 6.24 -4.42
N VAL A 6 4.42 6.06 -5.35
CA VAL A 6 4.98 7.15 -6.18
C VAL A 6 4.00 7.58 -7.28
N LYS A 7 3.13 6.68 -7.74
CA LYS A 7 2.16 6.92 -8.81
C LYS A 7 0.73 6.99 -8.26
N GLU A 8 -0.15 7.66 -9.01
CA GLU A 8 -1.59 7.68 -8.74
C GLU A 8 -2.16 6.25 -8.61
N PRO A 9 -3.02 5.99 -7.60
CA PRO A 9 -3.73 6.97 -6.79
C PRO A 9 -3.03 7.41 -5.48
N PHE A 10 -1.69 7.35 -5.39
CA PHE A 10 -0.91 7.77 -4.20
C PHE A 10 -1.38 7.08 -2.90
N ILE A 11 -1.49 5.76 -2.98
CA ILE A 11 -1.97 4.92 -1.88
C ILE A 11 -1.02 5.06 -0.70
N GLU A 12 -1.56 5.43 0.45
CA GLU A 12 -0.81 5.45 1.69
C GLU A 12 -0.74 4.04 2.28
N CYS A 13 0.46 3.63 2.65
CA CYS A 13 0.74 2.31 3.19
C CYS A 13 1.53 2.44 4.49
N GLY A 14 1.69 1.33 5.18
CA GLY A 14 2.69 1.24 6.20
C GLY A 14 3.10 -0.19 6.51
N LEU A 15 4.02 -0.27 7.47
CA LEU A 15 4.60 -1.52 7.95
C LEU A 15 4.63 -1.52 9.48
N GLY A 16 4.10 -2.59 10.04
CA GLY A 16 4.13 -2.97 11.45
C GLY A 16 4.63 -4.41 11.54
N GLU A 17 3.85 -5.29 12.18
CA GLU A 17 4.06 -6.74 12.06
C GLU A 17 3.77 -7.21 10.62
N ASP A 18 2.72 -6.66 10.02
CA ASP A 18 2.34 -6.89 8.62
C ASP A 18 2.44 -5.62 7.78
N PHE A 19 2.42 -5.81 6.46
CA PHE A 19 2.20 -4.73 5.49
C PHE A 19 0.71 -4.37 5.44
N TYR A 20 0.40 -3.08 5.47
CA TYR A 20 -0.97 -2.58 5.45
C TYR A 20 -1.18 -1.39 4.50
N VAL A 21 -2.38 -1.30 3.96
CA VAL A 21 -2.90 -0.11 3.26
C VAL A 21 -3.69 0.74 4.25
N LEU A 22 -3.47 2.04 4.23
CA LEU A 22 -4.13 3.00 5.11
C LEU A 22 -5.37 3.57 4.41
N VAL A 23 -6.55 3.20 4.91
CA VAL A 23 -7.84 3.68 4.38
C VAL A 23 -8.41 4.72 5.32
N TYR A 24 -8.55 5.95 4.81
CA TYR A 24 -9.09 7.06 5.58
C TYR A 24 -10.60 7.16 5.36
N SER A 25 -11.35 7.31 6.44
CA SER A 25 -12.78 7.64 6.36
C SER A 25 -13.01 9.13 6.32
N ASP A 26 -14.24 9.51 5.95
CA ASP A 26 -14.72 10.89 6.03
C ASP A 26 -15.00 11.34 7.48
N PHE A 27 -14.91 10.42 8.44
CA PHE A 27 -15.06 10.76 9.85
C PHE A 27 -13.78 11.35 10.44
N THR A 28 -13.99 12.29 11.36
CA THR A 28 -12.93 12.84 12.19
C THR A 28 -13.18 12.47 13.65
N ALA A 29 -12.10 12.19 14.37
CA ALA A 29 -12.13 11.92 15.80
C ALA A 29 -11.32 13.00 16.53
N VAL A 30 -11.79 13.38 17.71
CA VAL A 30 -11.04 14.27 18.61
C VAL A 30 -10.24 13.41 19.58
N TYR A 31 -8.92 13.56 19.55
CA TYR A 31 -8.01 12.87 20.46
C TYR A 31 -7.03 13.88 21.04
N HIS A 32 -6.92 13.95 22.37
CA HIS A 32 -6.13 14.98 23.10
C HIS A 32 -6.39 16.41 22.62
N GLY A 33 -7.66 16.77 22.42
CA GLY A 33 -8.07 18.11 21.98
C GLY A 33 -7.73 18.46 20.53
N LYS A 34 -7.21 17.51 19.74
CA LYS A 34 -6.92 17.69 18.32
C LYS A 34 -7.87 16.86 17.47
N SER A 35 -8.45 17.48 16.45
CA SER A 35 -9.20 16.76 15.42
C SER A 35 -8.25 16.03 14.48
N SER A 36 -8.52 14.76 14.21
CA SER A 36 -7.73 13.90 13.33
C SER A 36 -8.64 13.05 12.46
N LYS A 37 -8.21 12.74 11.23
CA LYS A 37 -8.94 11.80 10.37
C LYS A 37 -8.86 10.39 10.94
N VAL A 38 -9.97 9.67 10.92
CA VAL A 38 -9.99 8.24 11.28
C VAL A 38 -9.39 7.44 10.12
N CYS A 39 -8.42 6.59 10.45
CA CYS A 39 -7.69 5.74 9.51
C CYS A 39 -7.77 4.29 9.96
N PHE A 40 -8.06 3.40 9.01
CA PHE A 40 -8.10 1.96 9.20
C PHE A 40 -6.87 1.34 8.53
N PRO A 41 -5.93 0.75 9.29
CA PRO A 41 -4.85 -0.04 8.72
C PRO A 41 -5.43 -1.40 8.29
N ILE A 42 -5.47 -1.64 6.99
CA ILE A 42 -5.95 -2.89 6.41
C ILE A 42 -4.75 -3.74 6.03
N PRO A 43 -4.47 -4.86 6.72
CA PRO A 43 -3.41 -5.77 6.34
C PRO A 43 -3.64 -6.31 4.93
N VAL A 44 -2.60 -6.32 4.11
CA VAL A 44 -2.69 -6.87 2.76
C VAL A 44 -1.43 -7.67 2.42
N HIS A 45 -1.60 -8.67 1.56
CA HIS A 45 -0.47 -9.44 1.06
C HIS A 45 0.38 -8.59 0.11
N TYR A 46 1.61 -8.26 0.51
CA TYR A 46 2.47 -7.34 -0.22
C TYR A 46 2.73 -7.77 -1.69
N PRO A 47 3.13 -9.03 -1.99
CA PRO A 47 3.29 -9.47 -3.37
C PRO A 47 2.04 -9.29 -4.23
N SER A 48 0.86 -9.62 -3.70
CA SER A 48 -0.43 -9.42 -4.39
C SER A 48 -0.74 -7.96 -4.63
N PHE A 49 -0.41 -7.09 -3.67
CA PHE A 49 -0.54 -5.64 -3.83
C PHE A 49 0.36 -5.11 -4.95
N VAL A 50 1.64 -5.48 -4.96
CA VAL A 50 2.60 -5.09 -6.01
C VAL A 50 2.14 -5.56 -7.38
N TYR A 51 1.73 -6.82 -7.49
CA TYR A 51 1.23 -7.38 -8.74
C TYR A 51 -0.03 -6.66 -9.22
N THR A 52 -0.96 -6.34 -8.32
CA THR A 52 -2.18 -5.60 -8.66
C THR A 52 -1.88 -4.21 -9.21
N LEU A 53 -0.86 -3.52 -8.69
CA LEU A 53 -0.49 -2.18 -9.15
C LEU A 53 0.35 -2.16 -10.42
N THR A 54 1.15 -3.20 -10.67
CA THR A 54 2.20 -3.15 -11.70
C THR A 54 2.13 -4.24 -12.76
N ASP A 55 1.28 -5.25 -12.55
CA ASP A 55 1.25 -6.50 -13.33
C ASP A 55 2.61 -7.23 -13.37
N LYS A 56 3.45 -6.99 -12.34
CA LYS A 56 4.80 -7.54 -12.18
C LYS A 56 5.02 -7.95 -10.73
N THR A 57 5.87 -8.95 -10.52
CA THR A 57 6.23 -9.44 -9.19
C THR A 57 7.57 -8.88 -8.69
N ASN A 58 8.52 -8.64 -9.60
CA ASN A 58 9.86 -8.14 -9.28
C ASN A 58 10.00 -6.65 -9.64
N VAL A 59 9.40 -5.79 -8.83
CA VAL A 59 9.56 -4.33 -8.95
C VAL A 59 10.39 -3.82 -7.78
N LYS A 60 11.32 -2.90 -8.06
CA LYS A 60 12.11 -2.28 -7.01
C LYS A 60 11.22 -1.44 -6.10
N VAL A 61 11.47 -1.52 -4.80
CA VAL A 61 10.74 -0.78 -3.78
C VAL A 61 10.74 0.73 -4.06
N GLU A 62 11.85 1.27 -4.57
CA GLU A 62 12.01 2.69 -4.92
C GLU A 62 11.18 3.13 -6.13
N GLU A 63 10.79 2.21 -7.00
CA GLU A 63 9.90 2.50 -8.13
C GLU A 63 8.43 2.54 -7.69
N LEU A 64 8.12 1.93 -6.55
CA LEU A 64 6.77 1.79 -6.02
C LEU A 64 6.44 2.84 -4.97
N PHE A 65 7.36 3.09 -4.03
CA PHE A 65 7.07 3.86 -2.83
C PHE A 65 8.05 5.00 -2.60
N ASN A 66 7.52 6.10 -2.07
CA ASN A 66 8.29 7.20 -1.54
C ASN A 66 8.37 7.08 -0.01
N PHE A 67 9.60 6.99 0.52
CA PHE A 67 9.88 6.87 1.94
C PHE A 67 10.39 8.20 2.49
N GLU A 68 9.98 8.55 3.71
CA GLU A 68 10.44 9.77 4.37
C GLU A 68 11.89 9.68 4.83
N SER A 69 12.39 8.48 5.14
CA SER A 69 13.77 8.26 5.57
C SER A 69 14.42 7.05 4.89
N VAL A 70 15.74 7.12 4.73
CA VAL A 70 16.55 5.99 4.23
C VAL A 70 16.43 4.78 5.17
N LYS A 71 16.36 5.02 6.49
CA LYS A 71 16.20 3.96 7.49
C LYS A 71 14.90 3.19 7.30
N ASP A 72 13.81 3.89 7.01
CA ASP A 72 12.50 3.28 6.77
C ASP A 72 12.49 2.46 5.48
N LYS A 73 13.14 2.98 4.44
CA LYS A 73 13.34 2.25 3.18
C LYS A 73 14.10 0.94 3.39
N GLU A 74 15.21 0.96 4.13
CA GLU A 74 16.01 -0.26 4.35
C GLU A 74 15.25 -1.29 5.21
N LYS A 75 14.54 -0.85 6.26
CA LYS A 75 13.63 -1.74 7.00
C LYS A 75 12.55 -2.37 6.13
N PHE A 76 11.99 -1.58 5.21
CA PHE A 76 11.00 -2.10 4.28
C PHE A 76 11.58 -3.14 3.33
N LYS A 77 12.81 -2.93 2.83
CA LYS A 77 13.49 -3.91 1.99
C LYS A 77 13.75 -5.23 2.71
N GLU A 78 14.14 -5.18 3.98
CA GLU A 78 14.31 -6.38 4.80
C GLU A 78 13.00 -7.18 4.86
N TYR A 79 11.88 -6.51 5.10
CA TYR A 79 10.55 -7.13 5.05
C TYR A 79 10.25 -7.73 3.66
N VAL A 80 10.47 -6.98 2.59
CA VAL A 80 10.22 -7.46 1.22
C VAL A 80 11.05 -8.70 0.89
N ASN A 81 12.32 -8.73 1.32
CA ASN A 81 13.19 -9.88 1.12
C ASN A 81 12.73 -11.13 1.90
N SER A 82 11.95 -10.95 2.97
CA SER A 82 11.35 -12.06 3.72
C SER A 82 10.04 -12.57 3.11
N CYS A 83 9.44 -11.85 2.16
CA CYS A 83 8.19 -12.24 1.52
C CYS A 83 8.40 -13.36 0.48
N ASN A 84 7.45 -14.30 0.41
CA ASN A 84 7.40 -15.30 -0.65
C ASN A 84 6.59 -14.79 -1.84
N PHE A 85 7.24 -14.57 -2.98
CA PHE A 85 6.61 -14.10 -4.22
C PHE A 85 6.05 -15.22 -5.10
N ASN A 86 6.13 -16.49 -4.69
CA ASN A 86 5.60 -17.61 -5.47
C ASN A 86 4.08 -17.79 -5.31
N GLU A 87 3.48 -17.18 -4.27
CA GLU A 87 2.07 -17.33 -3.92
C GLU A 87 1.29 -16.02 -4.15
N VAL A 88 1.35 -15.48 -5.36
CA VAL A 88 0.65 -14.25 -5.71
C VAL A 88 -0.77 -14.57 -6.19
N SER A 89 -1.77 -14.13 -5.44
CA SER A 89 -3.17 -14.13 -5.89
C SER A 89 -3.58 -12.74 -6.37
N ILE A 90 -4.19 -12.64 -7.55
CA ILE A 90 -4.84 -11.42 -8.02
C ILE A 90 -6.12 -11.21 -7.20
N ILE A 91 -6.19 -10.11 -6.45
CA ILE A 91 -7.43 -9.72 -5.78
C ILE A 91 -8.35 -9.11 -6.83
N ASN A 92 -9.21 -9.94 -7.44
CA ASN A 92 -10.10 -9.53 -8.54
C ASN A 92 -11.04 -8.37 -8.18
N GLU A 93 -11.29 -8.16 -6.89
CA GLU A 93 -12.19 -7.13 -6.36
C GLU A 93 -11.64 -5.70 -6.49
N PHE A 94 -10.33 -5.53 -6.71
CA PHE A 94 -9.70 -4.23 -6.95
C PHE A 94 -9.46 -3.92 -8.44
N LYS A 95 -9.90 -4.79 -9.37
CA LYS A 95 -9.83 -4.45 -10.79
C LYS A 95 -10.65 -3.18 -11.03
N PRO A 96 -10.08 -2.13 -11.65
CA PRO A 96 -10.88 -0.98 -12.06
C PRO A 96 -12.02 -1.52 -12.93
N ILE A 97 -13.27 -1.14 -12.61
CA ILE A 97 -14.42 -1.38 -13.48
C ILE A 97 -13.99 -0.89 -14.86
N LYS A 98 -13.83 -1.79 -15.83
CA LYS A 98 -13.46 -1.43 -17.20
C LYS A 98 -14.42 -0.33 -17.61
N LYS A 99 -13.93 0.91 -17.82
CA LYS A 99 -14.74 1.96 -18.43
C LYS A 99 -15.29 1.34 -19.72
N LYS A 100 -16.61 1.16 -19.78
CA LYS A 100 -17.28 0.82 -21.04
C LYS A 100 -16.77 1.86 -22.03
N LYS A 101 -16.09 1.42 -23.10
CA LYS A 101 -15.90 2.29 -24.25
C LYS A 101 -17.30 2.69 -24.67
N SER A 102 -17.64 3.96 -24.49
CA SER A 102 -18.77 4.58 -25.16
C SER A 102 -18.54 4.34 -26.65
N VAL A 103 -19.37 3.49 -27.24
CA VAL A 103 -19.48 3.35 -28.70
C VAL A 103 -20.31 4.52 -29.19
#